data_AF-A0A947ES01-F1
#
_entry.id   AF-A0A947ES01-F1
#
_cell.length_a   1.000
_cell.length_b   1.000
_cell.length_c   1.000
_cell.angle_alpha   90.00
_cell.angle_beta   90.00
_cell.angle_gamma   90.00
#
_symmetry.space_group_name_H-M   'P 1'
#
loop_
_entity.id
_entity.type
_entity.pdbx_description
1 polymer ?
#
loop_
_entity_poly.entity_id
_entity_poly.type
_entity_poly.pdbx_seq_one_letter_code
_entity_poly.pdbx_strand_id
1 'polypeptide(L)'
;MMQKKIHVYLMPGMAANSSIFKNIKLPGDRFQIHRLEWFVPDKGMSLEAYARKMNTLIEHNDPVLIGVSFGGMLIQEMARHMPV
;
A
#
# COMPACT_ATOMS: atom_id res chain seq x y z
N MET A 1 11.86 -20.33 -16.95
CA MET A 1 11.19 -19.01 -16.96
C MET A 1 11.12 -18.51 -15.54
N MET A 2 11.54 -17.27 -15.26
CA MET A 2 11.34 -16.69 -13.92
C MET A 2 9.84 -16.44 -13.73
N GLN A 3 9.24 -17.02 -12.69
CA GLN A 3 7.87 -16.67 -12.31
C GLN A 3 7.84 -15.19 -11.89
N LYS A 4 6.88 -14.44 -12.43
CA LYS A 4 6.62 -13.05 -12.02
C LYS A 4 6.17 -13.07 -10.56
N LYS A 5 6.85 -12.30 -9.69
CA LYS A 5 6.49 -12.20 -8.27
C LYS A 5 5.16 -11.48 -8.10
N ILE A 6 4.44 -11.81 -7.03
CA ILE A 6 3.27 -11.09 -6.58
C ILE A 6 3.74 -9.94 -5.67
N HIS A 7 3.41 -8.71 -6.05
CA HIS A 7 3.81 -7.51 -5.30
C HIS A 7 2.77 -7.20 -4.24
N VAL A 8 3.20 -7.12 -2.97
CA VAL A 8 2.32 -6.90 -1.82
C VAL A 8 2.70 -5.58 -1.15
N TYR A 9 1.81 -4.59 -1.22
CA TYR A 9 1.98 -3.28 -0.60
C TYR A 9 1.28 -3.24 0.76
N LEU A 10 2.02 -2.85 1.80
CA LEU A 10 1.57 -2.82 3.18
C LEU A 10 1.44 -1.37 3.65
N MET A 11 0.23 -0.96 4.05
CA MET A 11 -0.07 0.37 4.58
C MET A 11 -0.35 0.32 6.09
N PRO A 12 0.47 0.99 6.94
CA PRO A 12 0.24 0.99 8.37
C PRO A 12 -1.02 1.79 8.73
N GLY A 13 -1.55 1.59 9.95
CA GLY A 13 -2.60 2.43 10.49
C GLY A 13 -2.11 3.86 10.77
N MET A 14 -3.05 4.79 11.00
CA MET A 14 -2.72 6.16 11.42
C MET A 14 -1.88 6.12 12.72
N ALA A 15 -0.89 6.99 12.84
CA ALA A 15 0.05 7.07 13.96
C ALA A 15 0.96 5.84 14.17
N ALA A 16 0.95 4.88 13.25
CA ALA A 16 1.95 3.81 13.17
C ALA A 16 2.89 4.04 11.98
N ASN A 17 4.08 3.45 12.05
CA ASN A 17 5.04 3.39 10.93
C ASN A 17 5.12 1.97 10.37
N SER A 18 5.80 1.78 9.24
CA SER A 18 5.84 0.46 8.59
C SER A 18 6.59 -0.63 9.38
N SER A 19 7.28 -0.31 10.47
CA SER A 19 7.96 -1.30 11.32
C SER A 19 7.00 -2.29 11.98
N ILE A 20 5.70 -1.99 12.04
CA ILE A 20 4.67 -2.94 12.50
C ILE A 20 4.65 -4.21 11.64
N PHE A 21 5.13 -4.14 10.40
CA PHE A 21 5.21 -5.25 9.46
C PHE A 21 6.56 -5.99 9.50
N LYS A 22 7.45 -5.71 10.44
CA LYS A 22 8.80 -6.31 10.48
C LYS A 22 8.79 -7.84 10.63
N ASN A 23 7.76 -8.37 11.28
CA ASN A 23 7.61 -9.80 11.53
C ASN A 23 6.77 -10.52 10.46
N ILE A 24 6.21 -9.79 9.49
CA ILE A 24 5.50 -10.39 8.36
C ILE A 24 6.55 -10.84 7.33
N LYS A 25 6.61 -12.16 7.12
CA LYS A 25 7.46 -12.78 6.11
C LYS A 25 6.58 -13.61 5.18
N LEU A 26 6.68 -13.33 3.88
CA LEU A 26 6.04 -14.11 2.83
C LEU A 26 7.09 -14.93 2.08
N PRO A 27 6.73 -16.07 1.46
CA PRO A 27 7.66 -16.83 0.62
C PRO A 27 8.27 -15.95 -0.49
N GLY A 28 9.56 -15.66 -0.39
CA GLY A 28 10.25 -14.67 -1.24
C GLY A 28 10.45 -15.11 -2.69
N ASP A 29 10.26 -16.40 -2.96
CA ASP A 29 10.17 -17.01 -4.28
C ASP A 29 8.89 -16.59 -5.02
N ARG A 30 7.81 -16.32 -4.28
CA ARG A 30 6.49 -15.96 -4.82
C ARG A 30 6.11 -14.50 -4.60
N PHE A 31 6.55 -13.88 -3.51
CA PHE A 31 6.08 -12.56 -3.07
C PHE A 31 7.22 -11.56 -2.91
N GLN A 32 6.93 -10.29 -3.20
CA GLN A 32 7.78 -9.15 -2.87
C GLN A 32 7.00 -8.14 -2.04
N ILE A 33 7.47 -7.85 -0.83
CA ILE A 33 6.83 -6.93 0.10
C ILE A 33 7.35 -5.51 -0.14
N HIS A 34 6.43 -4.56 -0.23
CA HIS A 34 6.67 -3.12 -0.30
C HIS A 34 5.97 -2.47 0.89
N ARG A 35 6.69 -1.65 1.65
CA ARG A 35 6.15 -0.95 2.82
C ARG A 35 5.86 0.49 2.43
N LEU A 36 4.60 0.90 2.56
CA LEU A 36 4.19 2.28 2.36
C LEU A 36 4.33 3.06 3.67
N GLU A 37 4.55 4.36 3.54
CA GLU A 37 4.64 5.30 4.65
C GLU A 37 3.65 6.43 4.44
N TRP A 38 3.16 7.01 5.54
CA TRP A 38 2.34 8.21 5.49
C TRP A 38 3.18 9.42 5.06
N PHE A 39 2.68 10.22 4.13
CA PHE A 39 3.18 11.57 3.88
C PHE A 39 2.28 12.62 4.55
N VAL A 40 2.85 13.79 4.86
CA VAL A 40 2.10 14.92 5.43
C VAL A 40 1.19 15.52 4.34
N PRO A 41 -0.15 15.47 4.51
CA PRO A 41 -1.06 16.02 3.52
C PRO A 41 -1.03 17.55 3.50
N ASP A 42 -1.37 18.13 2.35
CA ASP A 42 -1.66 19.56 2.28
C ASP A 42 -2.93 19.89 3.09
N LYS A 43 -3.03 21.12 3.60
CA LYS A 43 -4.17 21.54 4.41
C LYS A 43 -5.47 21.40 3.62
N GLY A 44 -6.42 20.63 4.16
CA GLY A 44 -7.72 20.39 3.53
C GLY A 44 -7.72 19.35 2.42
N MET A 45 -6.64 18.60 2.21
CA MET A 45 -6.59 17.50 1.26
C MET A 45 -7.65 16.43 1.62
N SER A 46 -8.46 16.05 0.64
CA SER A 46 -9.45 14.97 0.81
C SER A 46 -8.76 13.60 0.86
N LEU A 47 -9.44 12.59 1.43
CA LEU A 47 -8.95 11.22 1.42
C LEU A 47 -8.79 10.67 -0.01
N GLU A 48 -9.68 11.05 -0.92
CA GLU A 48 -9.59 10.68 -2.34
C GLU A 48 -8.32 11.25 -2.99
N ALA A 49 -8.04 12.55 -2.80
CA ALA A 49 -6.84 13.18 -3.34
C ALA A 49 -5.57 12.57 -2.72
N TYR A 50 -5.61 12.25 -1.42
CA TYR A 50 -4.53 11.54 -0.74
C TYR A 50 -4.30 10.16 -1.35
N ALA A 51 -5.37 9.38 -1.56
CA ALA A 51 -5.32 8.05 -2.16
C ALA A 51 -4.75 8.06 -3.59
N ARG A 52 -5.17 9.03 -4.42
CA ARG A 52 -4.61 9.20 -5.77
C ARG A 52 -3.11 9.52 -5.73
N LYS A 53 -2.66 10.34 -4.76
CA LYS A 53 -1.24 10.64 -4.57
C LYS A 53 -0.47 9.43 -4.04
N MET A 54 -1.07 8.62 -3.15
CA MET A 54 -0.48 7.35 -2.70
C MET A 54 -0.33 6.34 -3.84
N ASN A 55 -1.26 6.32 -4.80
CA ASN A 55 -1.17 5.44 -5.98
C ASN A 55 0.07 5.71 -6.84
N THR A 56 0.68 6.89 -6.78
CA THR A 56 1.93 7.16 -7.51
C THR A 56 3.14 6.42 -6.93
N LEU A 57 3.01 5.83 -5.74
CA LEU A 57 4.03 4.99 -5.11
C LEU A 57 3.89 3.50 -5.48
N ILE A 58 2.84 3.16 -6.23
CA ILE A 58 2.58 1.80 -6.71
C ILE A 58 3.22 1.65 -8.09
N GLU A 59 4.31 0.91 -8.16
CA GLU A 59 5.13 0.75 -9.37
C GLU A 59 4.76 -0.49 -10.19
N HIS A 60 3.90 -1.35 -9.64
CA HIS A 60 3.61 -2.68 -10.17
C HIS A 60 2.12 -2.80 -10.49
N ASN A 61 1.82 -3.38 -11.66
CA ASN A 61 0.45 -3.72 -12.04
C ASN A 61 -0.09 -4.86 -11.17
N ASP A 62 -1.41 -4.86 -10.95
CA ASP A 62 -2.16 -5.87 -10.19
C ASP A 62 -1.57 -6.19 -8.81
N PRO A 63 -1.26 -5.18 -7.97
CA PRO A 63 -0.68 -5.41 -6.65
C PRO A 63 -1.73 -5.94 -5.66
N VAL A 64 -1.26 -6.69 -4.66
CA VAL A 64 -2.04 -6.95 -3.45
C VAL A 64 -1.85 -5.78 -2.49
N LEU A 65 -2.95 -5.17 -2.04
CA LEU A 65 -2.93 -4.13 -1.01
C LEU A 65 -3.38 -4.70 0.33
N ILE A 66 -2.60 -4.47 1.38
CA ILE A 66 -2.95 -4.83 2.76
C ILE A 66 -2.82 -3.59 3.64
N GLY A 67 -3.91 -3.20 4.30
CA GLY A 67 -3.95 -2.03 5.16
C GLY A 67 -4.50 -2.39 6.53
N VAL A 68 -3.94 -1.79 7.58
CA VAL A 68 -4.37 -2.01 8.97
C VAL A 68 -5.14 -0.79 9.46
N SER A 69 -6.32 -1.00 10.06
CA SER A 69 -7.16 0.07 10.62
C SER A 69 -7.40 1.20 9.60
N PHE A 70 -7.05 2.45 9.91
CA PHE A 70 -7.19 3.57 8.98
C PHE A 70 -6.38 3.41 7.69
N GLY A 71 -5.25 2.69 7.72
CA GLY A 71 -4.51 2.30 6.51
C GLY A 71 -5.35 1.39 5.60
N GLY A 72 -6.24 0.58 6.18
CA GLY A 72 -7.24 -0.23 5.48
C GLY A 72 -8.26 0.61 4.73
N MET A 73 -8.76 1.70 5.34
CA MET A 73 -9.66 2.64 4.67
C MET A 73 -8.96 3.33 3.49
N LEU A 74 -7.71 3.75 3.69
CA LEU A 74 -6.92 4.37 2.63
C LEU A 74 -6.70 3.42 1.44
N ILE A 75 -6.27 2.18 1.67
CA ILE A 75 -6.01 1.26 0.54
C ILE A 75 -7.29 0.87 -0.22
N GLN A 76 -8.44 0.86 0.45
CA GLN A 76 -9.72 0.65 -0.22
C GLN A 76 -10.03 1.83 -1.15
N GLU A 77 -9.82 3.06 -0.68
CA GLU A 77 -9.98 4.25 -1.50
C GLU A 77 -8.97 4.27 -2.66
N MET A 78 -7.71 3.89 -2.42
CA MET A 78 -6.69 3.71 -3.46
C MET A 78 -7.13 2.74 -4.55
N ALA A 79 -7.67 1.57 -4.17
CA ALA A 79 -8.11 0.53 -5.10
C ALA A 79 -9.25 1.00 -6.02
N ARG A 80 -10.12 1.92 -5.59
CA ARG A 80 -11.19 2.49 -6.45
C ARG A 80 -10.64 3.26 -7.64
N HIS A 81 -9.40 3.71 -7.57
CA HIS A 81 -8.73 4.49 -8.61
C HIS A 81 -7.70 3.67 -9.41
N MET A 82 -7.64 2.35 -9.19
CA MET A 82 -6.79 1.44 -9.96
C MET A 82 -7.58 0.83 -11.14
N PRO A 83 -6.92 0.52 -12.27
CA PRO A 83 -7.54 -0.22 -13.37
C PRO A 83 -8.08 -1.59 -12.90
N VAL A 84 -9.19 -2.03 -13.51
CA VAL A 84 -9.78 -3.36 -13.34
C VAL A 84 -9.40 -4.24 -14.53
#